data_AF-A0A2V9PHN1-F1
#
_entry.id   AF-A0A2V9PHN1-F1
#
_cell.length_a   1.000
_cell.length_b   1.000
_cell.length_c   1.000
_cell.angle_alpha   90.00
_cell.angle_beta   90.00
_cell.angle_gamma   90.00
#
_symmetry.space_group_name_H-M   'P 1'
#
loop_
_entity.id
_entity.type
_entity.pdbx_description
1 polymer ?
#
loop_
_entity_poly.entity_id
_entity_poly.type
_entity_poly.pdbx_seq_one_letter_code
_entity_poly.pdbx_strand_id
1 'polypeptide(L)'
;MLRNEGPPRHTLLVRVTHWITVLSFLALLVSGVEILISHPRFYWGEVGNSRTPPLFTIPIPSSRATVPSGYGYVLPDQNGWSRYLHFEAAWALVLTGLVYVISGLWTRHFRKNLFPAPQHRTWHAFRDVIAKHLRLTSPDEADSRTYNVLQRVT
;
A
#
# COMPACT_ATOMS: atom_id res chain seq x y z
N MET A 1 29.37 30.41 -0.50
CA MET A 1 28.82 29.25 0.24
C MET A 1 28.13 28.34 -0.79
N LEU A 2 28.89 27.48 -1.46
CA LEU A 2 28.36 26.60 -2.51
C LEU A 2 27.82 25.33 -1.84
N ARG A 3 26.50 25.18 -1.75
CA ARG A 3 25.88 23.90 -1.40
C ARG A 3 26.17 22.94 -2.56
N ASN A 4 27.15 22.08 -2.38
CA ASN A 4 27.28 20.85 -3.16
C ASN A 4 26.11 19.93 -2.79
N GLU A 5 24.93 20.25 -3.30
CA GLU A 5 23.82 19.30 -3.32
C GLU A 5 24.21 18.23 -4.35
N GLY A 6 24.69 17.07 -3.90
CA GLY A 6 24.89 15.92 -4.77
C GLY A 6 23.61 15.62 -5.58
N PRO A 7 23.71 14.90 -6.71
CA PRO A 7 22.55 14.62 -7.55
C PRO A 7 21.40 14.04 -6.70
N PRO A 8 20.14 14.48 -6.92
CA PRO A 8 19.01 14.10 -6.09
C PRO A 8 18.91 12.57 -6.00
N ARG A 9 18.85 12.05 -4.75
CA ARG A 9 18.83 10.59 -4.46
C ARG A 9 17.73 9.83 -5.22
N HIS A 10 16.61 10.49 -5.46
CA HIS A 10 15.48 9.96 -6.23
C HIS A 10 15.09 10.92 -7.33
N THR A 11 14.83 10.39 -8.52
CA THR A 11 14.38 11.18 -9.67
C THR A 11 13.02 11.81 -9.38
N LEU A 12 12.70 12.93 -10.05
CA LEU A 12 11.40 13.58 -9.91
C LEU A 12 10.25 12.60 -10.22
N LEU A 13 10.41 11.76 -11.25
CA LEU A 13 9.44 10.72 -11.60
C LEU A 13 9.17 9.78 -10.43
N VAL A 14 10.22 9.22 -9.81
CA VAL A 14 10.08 8.31 -8.65
C VAL A 14 9.33 9.00 -7.50
N ARG A 15 9.65 10.27 -7.22
CA ARG A 15 9.00 11.04 -6.15
C ARG A 15 7.53 11.29 -6.45
N VAL A 16 7.22 11.71 -7.68
CA VAL A 16 5.84 12.00 -8.10
C VAL A 16 5.00 10.73 -8.07
N THR A 17 5.48 9.64 -8.68
CA THR A 17 4.74 8.37 -8.68
C THR A 17 4.55 7.85 -7.25
N HIS A 18 5.56 7.99 -6.38
CA HIS A 18 5.44 7.61 -4.97
C HIS A 18 4.35 8.40 -4.24
N TRP A 19 4.34 9.73 -4.35
CA TRP A 19 3.33 10.54 -3.66
C TRP A 19 1.91 10.31 -4.19
N ILE A 20 1.75 10.11 -5.50
CA ILE A 20 0.46 9.72 -6.06
C ILE A 20 0.03 8.36 -5.49
N THR A 21 0.92 7.37 -5.47
CA THR A 21 0.64 6.05 -4.86
C THR A 21 0.23 6.16 -3.40
N VAL A 22 0.92 6.99 -2.59
CA VAL A 22 0.57 7.20 -1.17
C VAL A 22 -0.82 7.81 -1.03
N LEU A 23 -1.13 8.85 -1.80
CA LEU A 23 -2.45 9.49 -1.76
C LEU A 23 -3.56 8.54 -2.23
N SER A 24 -3.34 7.80 -3.32
CA SER A 24 -4.28 6.79 -3.81
C SER A 24 -4.49 5.67 -2.79
N PHE A 25 -3.42 5.20 -2.13
CA PHE A 25 -3.52 4.19 -1.09
C PHE A 25 -4.34 4.67 0.11
N LEU A 26 -4.11 5.90 0.59
CA LEU A 26 -4.90 6.47 1.68
C LEU A 26 -6.38 6.61 1.30
N ALA A 27 -6.66 7.08 0.07
CA ALA A 27 -8.03 7.18 -0.43
C ALA A 27 -8.70 5.80 -0.53
N LEU A 28 -7.99 4.79 -1.04
CA LEU A 28 -8.47 3.39 -1.11
C LEU A 28 -8.73 2.80 0.28
N LEU A 29 -7.85 3.07 1.25
CA LEU A 29 -7.99 2.57 2.61
C LEU A 29 -9.22 3.17 3.29
N VAL A 30 -9.36 4.50 3.27
CA VAL A 30 -10.50 5.20 3.88
C VAL A 30 -11.80 4.79 3.20
N SER A 31 -11.87 4.86 1.88
CA SER A 31 -13.08 4.47 1.14
C SER A 31 -13.40 2.98 1.28
N GLY A 32 -12.39 2.10 1.34
CA GLY A 32 -12.59 0.66 1.52
C GLY A 32 -13.17 0.31 2.89
N VAL A 33 -12.69 0.99 3.95
CA VAL A 33 -13.27 0.85 5.30
C VAL A 33 -14.73 1.30 5.31
N GLU A 34 -15.05 2.42 4.67
CA GLU A 34 -16.44 2.93 4.57
C GLU A 34 -17.36 1.97 3.78
N ILE A 35 -16.86 1.38 2.68
CA ILE A 35 -17.58 0.34 1.92
C ILE A 35 -17.87 -0.87 2.81
N LEU A 36 -16.87 -1.32 3.59
CA LEU A 36 -17.01 -2.44 4.51
C LEU A 36 -18.04 -2.14 5.60
N ILE A 37 -17.99 -0.96 6.23
CA ILE A 37 -18.96 -0.53 7.25
C ILE A 37 -20.38 -0.41 6.66
N SER A 38 -20.49 0.07 5.42
CA SER A 38 -21.78 0.20 4.72
C SER A 38 -22.38 -1.17 4.34
N HIS A 39 -21.56 -2.21 4.22
CA HIS A 39 -21.98 -3.55 3.83
C HIS A 39 -21.14 -4.65 4.49
N PRO A 40 -21.21 -4.85 5.82
CA PRO A 40 -20.37 -5.77 6.58
C PRO A 40 -20.84 -7.23 6.48
N ARG A 41 -21.29 -7.63 5.29
CA ARG A 41 -21.80 -8.96 4.94
C ARG A 41 -20.92 -9.50 3.82
N PHE A 42 -20.34 -10.68 4.05
CA PHE A 42 -19.47 -11.33 3.08
C PHE A 42 -20.19 -12.54 2.52
N TYR A 43 -20.44 -12.51 1.21
CA TYR A 43 -21.14 -13.56 0.49
C TYR A 43 -20.13 -14.48 -0.18
N TRP A 44 -20.50 -15.74 -0.30
CA TRP A 44 -19.76 -16.73 -1.08
C TRP A 44 -20.73 -17.45 -2.01
N GLY A 45 -20.31 -17.71 -3.25
CA GLY A 45 -21.14 -18.32 -4.29
C GLY A 45 -21.28 -17.44 -5.53
N GLU A 46 -22.17 -17.84 -6.44
CA GLU A 46 -22.34 -17.20 -7.75
C GLU A 46 -22.96 -15.79 -7.66
N VAL A 47 -23.75 -15.53 -6.61
CA VAL A 47 -24.44 -14.26 -6.41
C VAL A 47 -24.28 -13.77 -4.97
N GLY A 48 -23.97 -12.49 -4.82
CA GLY A 48 -23.92 -11.81 -3.52
C GLY A 48 -24.89 -10.64 -3.51
N ASN A 49 -26.07 -10.82 -2.92
CA ASN A 49 -27.06 -9.75 -2.77
C ASN A 49 -27.85 -9.92 -1.47
N SER A 50 -28.71 -8.94 -1.16
CA SER A 50 -29.46 -8.91 0.11
C SER A 50 -30.42 -10.08 0.34
N ARG A 51 -30.72 -10.90 -0.68
CA ARG A 51 -31.56 -12.09 -0.58
C ARG A 51 -30.75 -13.38 -0.38
N THR A 52 -29.43 -13.32 -0.50
CA THR A 52 -28.55 -14.49 -0.33
C THR A 52 -28.05 -14.54 1.12
N PRO A 53 -28.01 -15.72 1.76
CA PRO A 53 -27.38 -15.85 3.07
C PRO A 53 -25.89 -15.50 2.97
N PRO A 54 -25.37 -14.60 3.82
CA PRO A 54 -23.93 -14.33 3.87
C PRO A 54 -23.18 -15.54 4.44
N LEU A 55 -21.94 -15.75 3.99
CA LEU A 55 -21.03 -16.74 4.58
C LEU A 55 -20.69 -16.34 6.02
N PHE A 56 -20.38 -15.07 6.24
CA PHE A 56 -20.20 -14.48 7.56
C PHE A 56 -20.50 -12.97 7.54
N THR A 57 -20.72 -12.41 8.73
CA THR A 57 -20.91 -10.98 8.95
C THR A 57 -19.94 -10.48 10.01
N ILE A 58 -19.57 -9.21 9.93
CA ILE A 58 -18.76 -8.56 10.97
C ILE A 58 -19.73 -7.81 11.91
N PRO A 59 -19.68 -8.03 13.23
CA PRO A 59 -20.60 -7.41 14.18
C PRO A 59 -20.17 -5.95 14.47
N ILE A 60 -20.29 -5.10 13.46
CA ILE A 60 -20.04 -3.66 13.55
C ILE A 60 -21.33 -2.90 13.19
N PRO A 61 -21.49 -1.64 13.68
CA PRO A 61 -22.57 -0.79 13.22
C PRO A 61 -22.53 -0.69 11.69
N SER A 62 -23.70 -0.70 11.06
CA SER A 62 -23.80 -0.64 9.61
C SER A 62 -24.75 0.45 9.17
N SER A 63 -24.59 0.90 7.92
CA SER A 63 -25.52 1.84 7.30
C SER A 63 -26.79 1.18 6.75
N ARG A 64 -27.05 -0.09 7.10
CA ARG A 64 -28.24 -0.84 6.69
C ARG A 64 -28.92 -1.49 7.88
N ALA A 65 -30.19 -1.14 8.09
CA ALA A 65 -31.03 -1.74 9.14
C ALA A 65 -31.20 -3.27 9.02
N THR A 66 -30.94 -3.84 7.84
CA THR A 66 -31.05 -5.28 7.58
C THR A 66 -29.87 -6.09 8.12
N VAL A 67 -28.79 -5.45 8.57
CA VAL A 67 -27.67 -6.14 9.21
C VAL A 67 -27.95 -6.20 10.71
N PRO A 68 -28.08 -7.40 11.31
CA PRO A 68 -28.22 -7.54 12.75
C PRO A 68 -26.88 -7.23 13.42
N SER A 69 -26.61 -5.95 13.62
CA SER A 69 -25.34 -5.46 14.18
C SER A 69 -25.27 -5.63 15.69
N GLY A 70 -26.42 -5.80 16.36
CA GLY A 70 -26.53 -5.75 17.82
C GLY A 70 -26.48 -4.31 18.38
N TYR A 71 -26.28 -3.31 17.52
CA TYR A 71 -26.29 -1.89 17.89
C TYR A 71 -27.68 -1.31 17.64
N GLY A 72 -28.23 -0.59 18.61
CA GLY A 72 -29.57 0.02 18.53
C GLY A 72 -29.70 1.22 17.59
N TYR A 73 -28.80 1.36 16.61
CA TYR A 73 -28.78 2.47 15.65
C TYR A 73 -28.15 2.05 14.31
N VAL A 74 -28.42 2.86 13.27
CA VAL A 74 -27.91 2.68 11.89
C VAL A 74 -27.01 3.86 11.57
N LEU A 75 -25.84 3.60 10.97
CA LEU A 75 -24.92 4.66 10.55
C LEU A 75 -25.44 5.38 9.29
N PRO A 76 -25.02 6.63 9.03
CA PRO A 76 -25.26 7.28 7.75
C PRO A 76 -24.72 6.44 6.58
N ASP A 77 -25.47 6.36 5.47
CA ASP A 77 -25.01 5.64 4.29
C ASP A 77 -23.95 6.44 3.53
N GLN A 78 -22.75 5.86 3.41
CA GLN A 78 -21.61 6.45 2.71
C GLN A 78 -21.33 5.77 1.37
N ASN A 79 -22.21 4.88 0.89
CA ASN A 79 -21.99 4.11 -0.35
C ASN A 79 -21.71 4.95 -1.60
N GLY A 80 -22.25 6.17 -1.69
CA GLY A 80 -22.07 7.04 -2.86
C GLY A 80 -20.61 7.47 -3.04
N TRP A 81 -20.16 8.43 -2.24
CA TRP A 81 -18.81 8.99 -2.36
C TRP A 81 -17.71 7.95 -2.17
N SER A 82 -17.89 6.98 -1.25
CA SER A 82 -16.86 5.97 -0.97
C SER A 82 -16.59 5.10 -2.18
N ARG A 83 -17.62 4.61 -2.88
CA ARG A 83 -17.44 3.81 -4.09
C ARG A 83 -16.82 4.62 -5.22
N TYR A 84 -17.29 5.85 -5.48
CA TYR A 84 -16.72 6.69 -6.53
C TYR A 84 -15.23 6.96 -6.26
N LEU A 85 -14.89 7.40 -5.05
CA LEU A 85 -13.52 7.67 -4.65
C LEU A 85 -12.65 6.41 -4.71
N HIS A 86 -13.18 5.24 -4.31
CA HIS A 86 -12.45 3.98 -4.34
C HIS A 86 -12.05 3.59 -5.77
N PHE A 87 -12.99 3.63 -6.71
CA PHE A 87 -12.71 3.28 -8.10
C PHE A 87 -11.81 4.31 -8.78
N GLU A 88 -12.01 5.61 -8.51
CA GLU A 88 -11.15 6.66 -9.03
C GLU A 88 -9.71 6.53 -8.51
N ALA A 89 -9.53 6.32 -7.21
CA ALA A 89 -8.23 6.10 -6.59
C ALA A 89 -7.57 4.80 -7.09
N ALA A 90 -8.35 3.74 -7.33
CA ALA A 90 -7.85 2.50 -7.92
C ALA A 90 -7.29 2.74 -9.33
N TRP A 91 -8.00 3.48 -10.18
CA TRP A 91 -7.51 3.82 -11.51
C TRP A 91 -6.27 4.72 -11.46
N ALA A 92 -6.25 5.73 -10.58
CA ALA A 92 -5.07 6.56 -10.37
C ALA A 92 -3.85 5.71 -9.94
N LEU A 93 -4.05 4.75 -9.04
CA LEU A 93 -3.01 3.83 -8.59
C LEU A 93 -2.50 2.92 -9.73
N VAL A 94 -3.42 2.32 -10.50
CA VAL A 94 -3.09 1.43 -11.63
C VAL A 94 -2.30 2.19 -12.70
N LEU A 95 -2.78 3.36 -13.13
CA LEU A 95 -2.11 4.16 -14.15
C LEU A 95 -0.74 4.65 -13.68
N THR A 96 -0.64 5.09 -12.42
CA THR A 96 0.64 5.51 -11.82
C THR A 96 1.62 4.34 -11.74
N GLY A 97 1.15 3.15 -11.33
CA GLY A 97 1.94 1.93 -11.29
C GLY A 97 2.44 1.54 -12.69
N LEU A 98 1.59 1.62 -13.72
CA LEU A 98 1.99 1.37 -15.10
C LEU A 98 3.07 2.33 -15.57
N VAL A 99 2.91 3.64 -15.33
CA VAL A 99 3.93 4.65 -15.68
C VAL A 99 5.26 4.36 -14.97
N TYR A 100 5.20 4.03 -13.67
CA TYR A 100 6.39 3.71 -12.89
C TYR A 100 7.10 2.45 -13.43
N VAL A 101 6.36 1.38 -13.71
CA VAL A 101 6.91 0.12 -14.24
C VAL A 101 7.51 0.32 -15.63
N ILE A 102 6.79 0.96 -16.55
CA ILE A 102 7.27 1.20 -17.92
C ILE A 102 8.54 2.06 -17.89
N SER A 103 8.52 3.16 -17.13
CA SER A 103 9.69 4.02 -16.98
C SER A 103 10.87 3.28 -16.35
N GLY A 104 10.63 2.47 -15.32
CA GLY A 104 11.65 1.72 -14.62
C GLY A 104 12.29 0.62 -15.48
N LEU A 105 11.51 -0.01 -16.37
CA LEU A 105 12.03 -0.97 -17.35
C LEU A 105 12.89 -0.27 -18.41
N TRP A 106 12.39 0.84 -19.00
CA TRP A 106 13.11 1.59 -20.03
C TRP A 106 14.45 2.14 -19.53
N THR A 107 14.47 2.69 -18.32
CA THR A 107 15.68 3.29 -17.71
C THR A 107 16.61 2.25 -17.07
N ARG A 108 16.21 0.97 -17.05
CA ARG A 108 16.84 -0.12 -16.29
C ARG A 108 16.94 0.21 -14.79
N HIS A 109 16.05 1.05 -14.26
CA HIS A 109 16.00 1.47 -12.87
C HIS A 109 15.93 0.26 -11.92
N PHE A 110 15.05 -0.71 -12.21
CA PHE A 110 14.90 -1.93 -11.41
C PHE A 110 16.22 -2.69 -11.28
N ARG A 111 16.91 -2.89 -12.41
CA ARG A 111 18.19 -3.61 -12.45
C ARG A 111 19.31 -2.87 -11.71
N LYS A 112 19.36 -1.54 -11.83
CA LYS A 112 20.43 -0.72 -11.25
C LYS A 112 20.25 -0.47 -9.75
N ASN A 113 19.00 -0.33 -9.29
CA ASN A 113 18.72 0.19 -7.95
C ASN A 113 18.04 -0.82 -7.03
N LEU A 114 17.19 -1.72 -7.55
CA LEU A 114 16.40 -2.65 -6.70
C LEU A 114 17.06 -4.03 -6.52
N PHE A 115 17.92 -4.49 -7.43
CA PHE A 115 18.59 -5.78 -7.25
C PHE A 115 19.91 -5.64 -6.48
N PRO A 116 20.07 -6.26 -5.29
CA PRO A 116 21.35 -6.30 -4.58
C PRO A 116 22.40 -7.07 -5.39
N ALA A 117 23.68 -6.75 -5.21
CA ALA A 117 24.78 -7.55 -5.76
C ALA A 117 24.66 -9.02 -5.28
N PRO A 118 25.06 -10.03 -6.08
CA PRO A 118 24.89 -11.44 -5.75
C PRO A 118 25.42 -11.84 -4.36
N GLN A 119 26.49 -11.18 -3.93
CA GLN A 119 27.17 -11.38 -2.64
C GLN A 119 26.27 -11.04 -1.43
N HIS A 120 25.27 -10.19 -1.61
CA HIS A 120 24.31 -9.77 -0.59
C HIS A 120 22.97 -10.51 -0.67
N ARG A 121 22.85 -11.55 -1.51
CA ARG A 121 21.64 -12.39 -1.65
C ARG A 121 21.74 -13.71 -0.89
N THR A 122 22.51 -13.74 0.18
CA THR A 122 22.65 -14.94 1.02
C THR A 122 21.74 -14.85 2.23
N TRP A 123 21.26 -15.99 2.71
CA TRP A 123 20.45 -16.05 3.93
C TRP A 123 21.18 -15.43 5.14
N HIS A 124 22.50 -15.59 5.21
CA HIS A 124 23.35 -14.93 6.23
C HIS A 124 23.24 -13.41 6.17
N ALA A 125 23.31 -12.79 4.99
CA ALA A 125 23.17 -11.34 4.86
C ALA A 125 21.80 -10.82 5.32
N PHE A 126 20.72 -11.56 5.05
CA PHE A 126 19.39 -11.22 5.55
C PHE A 126 19.30 -11.32 7.07
N ARG A 127 19.77 -12.44 7.66
CA ARG A 127 19.83 -12.65 9.10
C ARG A 127 20.60 -11.54 9.82
N ASP A 128 21.75 -11.14 9.28
CA ASP A 128 22.60 -10.14 9.91
C ASP A 128 21.93 -8.76 9.92
N VAL A 129 21.26 -8.36 8.83
CA VAL A 129 20.50 -7.11 8.79
C VAL A 129 19.32 -7.13 9.76
N ILE A 130 18.57 -8.24 9.83
CA ILE A 130 17.47 -8.41 10.79
C ILE A 130 18.00 -8.32 12.22
N ALA A 131 19.06 -9.05 12.55
CA ALA A 131 19.66 -9.03 13.87
C ALA A 131 20.18 -7.64 14.27
N LYS A 132 20.75 -6.89 13.33
CA LYS A 132 21.24 -5.52 13.53
C LYS A 132 20.09 -4.54 13.82
N HIS A 133 18.96 -4.65 13.10
CA HIS A 133 17.76 -3.83 13.36
C HIS A 133 17.08 -4.17 14.67
N LEU A 134 16.97 -5.46 15.02
CA LEU A 134 16.42 -5.91 16.31
C LEU A 134 17.29 -5.47 17.50
N ARG A 135 18.60 -5.28 17.29
CA ARG A 135 19.54 -4.78 18.30
C ARG A 135 19.58 -3.25 18.41
N LEU A 136 18.75 -2.53 17.64
CA LEU A 136 18.72 -1.06 17.59
C LEU A 136 20.12 -0.44 17.37
N THR A 137 21.02 -1.17 16.71
CA THR A 137 22.38 -0.71 16.50
C THR A 137 22.34 0.41 15.46
N SER A 138 22.87 1.58 15.82
CA SER A 138 22.93 2.72 14.91
C SER A 138 23.64 2.32 13.60
N PRO A 139 23.10 2.70 12.43
CA PRO A 139 23.73 2.42 11.15
C PRO A 139 25.11 3.06 11.11
N ASP A 140 26.10 2.32 10.59
CA ASP A 140 27.43 2.88 10.33
C ASP A 140 27.31 3.99 9.27
N GLU A 141 28.21 4.97 9.27
CA GLU A 141 28.06 6.17 8.43
C GLU A 141 28.08 5.83 6.93
N ALA A 142 28.75 4.72 6.57
CA ALA A 142 28.74 4.10 5.24
C ALA A 142 27.42 3.36 4.91
N ASP A 143 26.79 2.71 5.90
CA ASP A 143 25.48 2.03 5.75
C ASP A 143 24.35 3.05 5.54
N SER A 144 24.44 4.24 6.16
CA SER A 144 23.42 5.29 6.05
C SER A 144 23.22 5.86 4.63
N ARG A 145 24.21 5.65 3.75
CA ARG A 145 24.22 6.18 2.37
C ARG A 145 23.62 5.22 1.35
N THR A 146 23.30 3.98 1.74
CA THR A 146 22.86 2.94 0.82
C THR A 146 21.70 2.13 1.39
N TYR A 147 20.68 1.84 0.57
CA TYR A 147 19.60 0.95 0.97
C TYR A 147 20.15 -0.44 1.31
N ASN A 148 19.78 -0.95 2.49
CA ASN A 148 20.13 -2.30 2.93
C ASN A 148 19.37 -3.37 2.12
N VAL A 149 19.73 -4.64 2.28
CA VAL A 149 19.16 -5.75 1.50
C VAL A 149 17.66 -5.91 1.72
N LEU A 150 17.17 -5.72 2.95
CA LEU A 150 15.74 -5.78 3.28
C LEU A 150 14.98 -4.65 2.56
N GLN A 151 15.46 -3.41 2.68
CA GLN A 151 14.85 -2.22 2.05
C GLN A 151 14.84 -2.26 0.51
N ARG A 152 15.70 -3.06 -0.11
CA ARG A 152 15.69 -3.24 -1.58
C ARG A 152 14.67 -4.28 -2.03
N VAL A 153 14.21 -5.14 -1.13
CA VAL A 153 13.35 -6.30 -1.41
C VAL A 153 11.91 -6.06 -0.96
N THR A 154 11.69 -5.20 0.03
CA THR A 154 10.38 -4.65 0.44
C THR A 154 10.05 -3.39 -0.33
#